data_AF-A0A1G0LM89-F1
#
_entry.id   AF-A0A1G0LM89-F1
#
_cell.length_a   1.000
_cell.length_b   1.000
_cell.length_c   1.000
_cell.angle_alpha   90.00
_cell.angle_beta   90.00
_cell.angle_gamma   90.00
#
_symmetry.space_group_name_H-M   'P 1'
#
loop_
_entity.id
_entity.type
_entity.pdbx_description
1 polymer ?
#
loop_
_entity_poly.entity_id
_entity_poly.type
_entity_poly.pdbx_seq_one_letter_code
_entity_poly.pdbx_strand_id
1 'polypeptide(L)'
;MIGFPNETWESIQNNIDSAIYLNPDIAVFPVVTPMPFTPIHAEMKDRIRVWDYSKYNLVTPIIEPLEMSMEEITQALGKCYMQFYSNKAQEIVALEDGFKRRYMLSVFKLMMKDHGDKFDFAGSAMPMHFTTDSLKSY
;
A
#
# COMPACT_ATOMS: atom_id res chain seq x y z
N MET A 1 7.92 -4.22 1.50
CA MET A 1 7.07 -5.21 2.20
C MET A 1 6.79 -4.70 3.60
N ILE A 2 5.61 -4.96 4.14
CA ILE A 2 5.17 -4.54 5.48
C ILE A 2 4.46 -5.69 6.20
N GLY A 3 4.24 -5.57 7.51
CA GLY A 3 3.49 -6.54 8.32
C GLY A 3 4.36 -7.68 8.87
N PHE A 4 5.67 -7.45 9.01
CA PHE A 4 6.54 -8.37 9.74
C PHE A 4 6.13 -8.50 11.22
N PRO A 5 6.57 -9.55 11.93
CA PRO A 5 6.22 -9.74 13.34
C PRO A 5 6.51 -8.53 14.22
N ASN A 6 7.63 -7.85 13.99
CA ASN A 6 8.08 -6.67 14.73
C ASN A 6 7.76 -5.34 14.00
N GLU A 7 6.80 -5.34 13.08
CA GLU A 7 6.39 -4.13 12.37
C GLU A 7 5.81 -3.09 13.34
N THR A 8 6.20 -1.84 13.16
CA THR A 8 5.70 -0.68 13.93
C THR A 8 5.33 0.46 12.98
N TRP A 9 4.57 1.44 13.46
CA TRP A 9 4.28 2.64 12.68
C TRP A 9 5.54 3.43 12.26
N GLU A 10 6.61 3.35 13.05
CA GLU A 10 7.91 3.96 12.72
C GLU A 10 8.60 3.21 11.57
N SER A 11 8.63 1.87 11.59
CA SER A 11 9.21 1.10 10.49
C SER A 11 8.42 1.28 9.19
N ILE A 12 7.09 1.39 9.28
CA ILE A 12 6.22 1.76 8.14
C ILE A 12 6.62 3.13 7.59
N GLN A 13 6.79 4.14 8.43
CA GLN A 13 7.17 5.49 7.97
C GLN A 13 8.54 5.48 7.29
N ASN A 14 9.53 4.80 7.89
CA ASN A 14 10.87 4.64 7.30
C ASN A 14 10.82 3.97 5.92
N ASN A 15 9.93 3.00 5.74
CA ASN A 15 9.72 2.31 4.45
C ASN A 15 9.12 3.26 3.40
N ILE A 16 8.14 4.08 3.79
CA ILE A 16 7.54 5.09 2.92
C ILE A 16 8.58 6.11 2.48
N ASP A 17 9.34 6.65 3.44
CA ASP A 17 10.35 7.66 3.18
C ASP A 17 11.46 7.11 2.27
N SER A 18 11.84 5.84 2.48
CA SER A 18 12.77 5.12 1.60
C SER A 18 12.22 4.96 0.18
N ALA A 19 10.94 4.61 0.03
CA ALA A 19 10.31 4.48 -1.28
C ALA A 19 10.26 5.82 -2.02
N ILE A 20 9.90 6.90 -1.32
CA ILE A 20 9.92 8.27 -1.87
C ILE A 20 11.35 8.67 -2.27
N TYR A 21 12.33 8.41 -1.43
CA TYR A 21 13.74 8.72 -1.71
C TYR A 21 14.28 7.98 -2.95
N LEU A 22 13.98 6.68 -3.07
CA LEU A 22 14.38 5.87 -4.22
C LEU A 22 13.63 6.23 -5.51
N ASN A 23 12.44 6.83 -5.36
CA ASN A 23 11.60 7.35 -6.42
C ASN A 23 11.38 6.39 -7.63
N PRO A 24 10.98 5.12 -7.42
CA PRO A 24 10.67 4.23 -8.53
C PRO A 24 9.47 4.74 -9.34
N ASP A 25 9.33 4.29 -10.59
CA ASP A 25 8.14 4.61 -11.39
C ASP A 25 6.86 4.00 -10.78
N ILE A 26 6.99 2.83 -10.15
CA ILE A 26 5.93 2.10 -9.47
C ILE A 26 6.49 1.53 -8.17
N ALA A 27 5.84 1.81 -7.05
CA ALA A 27 6.11 1.15 -5.78
C ALA A 27 4.98 0.17 -5.45
N VAL A 28 5.35 -0.98 -4.90
CA VAL A 28 4.40 -1.99 -4.40
C VAL A 28 4.76 -2.28 -2.95
N PHE A 29 3.75 -2.30 -2.08
CA PHE A 29 3.92 -2.56 -0.66
C PHE A 29 3.25 -3.89 -0.30
N PRO A 30 3.86 -5.04 -0.62
CA PRO A 30 3.26 -6.32 -0.27
C PRO A 30 3.20 -6.48 1.25
N VAL A 31 2.18 -7.19 1.73
CA VAL A 31 2.02 -7.56 3.13
C VAL A 31 2.58 -8.96 3.35
N VAL A 32 3.28 -9.15 4.48
CA VAL A 32 3.82 -10.45 4.87
C VAL A 32 2.71 -11.50 4.88
N THR A 33 2.96 -12.56 4.12
CA THR A 33 2.06 -13.70 4.01
C THR A 33 2.79 -14.94 4.50
N PRO A 34 2.42 -15.52 5.66
CA PRO A 34 3.04 -16.74 6.16
C PRO A 34 2.56 -17.95 5.34
N MET A 35 3.29 -18.28 4.28
CA MET A 35 2.98 -19.46 3.48
C MET A 35 3.13 -20.73 4.33
N PRO A 36 2.25 -21.75 4.18
CA PRO A 36 2.40 -23.02 4.87
C PRO A 36 3.81 -23.59 4.73
N PHE A 37 4.30 -24.24 5.79
CA PHE A 37 5.63 -24.86 5.84
C PHE A 37 6.83 -23.90 5.80
N THR A 38 6.62 -22.59 5.96
CA THR A 38 7.70 -21.62 6.16
C THR A 38 8.01 -21.41 7.65
N PRO A 39 9.24 -21.00 8.02
CA PRO A 39 9.58 -20.67 9.40
C PRO A 39 8.63 -19.63 10.01
N ILE A 40 8.32 -18.57 9.28
CA ILE A 40 7.40 -17.52 9.74
C ILE A 40 5.98 -18.04 10.00
N HIS A 41 5.50 -19.02 9.24
CA HIS A 41 4.21 -19.66 9.50
C HIS A 41 4.23 -20.47 10.81
N ALA A 42 5.34 -21.13 11.13
CA ALA A 42 5.48 -21.84 12.39
C ALA A 42 5.60 -20.87 13.59
N GLU A 43 6.38 -19.81 13.43
CA GLU A 43 6.63 -18.78 14.45
C GLU A 43 5.39 -17.95 14.77
N MET A 44 4.61 -17.58 13.76
CA MET A 44 3.44 -16.70 13.89
C MET A 44 2.11 -17.46 13.87
N LYS A 45 2.11 -18.78 14.10
CA LYS A 45 0.93 -19.64 13.89
C LYS A 45 -0.28 -19.21 14.72
N ASP A 46 -0.06 -18.80 15.96
CA ASP A 46 -1.07 -18.26 16.89
C ASP A 46 -1.55 -16.85 16.51
N ARG A 47 -0.82 -16.18 15.62
CA ARG A 47 -1.10 -14.85 15.10
C ARG A 47 -1.68 -14.82 13.69
N ILE A 48 -1.88 -15.98 13.07
CA ILE A 48 -2.63 -16.10 11.82
C ILE A 48 -4.12 -15.83 12.09
N ARG A 49 -4.68 -14.83 11.42
CA ARG A 49 -6.09 -14.42 11.54
C ARG A 49 -6.93 -14.89 10.34
N VAL A 50 -6.27 -15.19 9.23
CA VAL A 50 -6.92 -15.65 7.99
C VAL A 50 -6.34 -16.99 7.59
N TRP A 51 -7.16 -18.05 7.61
CA TRP A 51 -6.78 -19.41 7.20
C TRP A 51 -7.27 -19.79 5.79
N ASP A 52 -8.04 -18.90 5.16
CA ASP A 52 -8.47 -19.06 3.77
C ASP A 52 -7.28 -18.77 2.84
N TYR A 53 -6.64 -19.84 2.37
CA TYR A 53 -5.48 -19.76 1.49
C TYR A 53 -5.75 -19.08 0.14
N SER A 54 -7.01 -18.94 -0.28
CA SER A 54 -7.34 -18.16 -1.49
C SER A 54 -7.00 -16.66 -1.34
N LYS A 55 -6.85 -16.19 -0.09
CA LYS A 55 -6.51 -14.79 0.24
C LYS A 55 -5.01 -14.54 0.36
N TYR A 56 -4.16 -15.56 0.19
CA TYR A 56 -2.71 -15.44 0.34
C TYR A 56 -2.08 -14.83 -0.92
N ASN A 57 -2.43 -13.56 -1.18
CA ASN A 57 -2.17 -12.83 -2.42
C ASN A 57 -1.21 -11.63 -2.25
N LEU A 58 -0.48 -11.58 -1.13
CA LEU A 58 0.47 -10.51 -0.78
C LEU A 58 -0.14 -9.11 -0.59
N VAL A 59 -1.47 -8.97 -0.63
CA VAL A 59 -2.17 -7.69 -0.40
C VAL A 59 -3.10 -7.79 0.81
N THR A 60 -3.67 -8.97 1.05
CA THR A 60 -4.53 -9.22 2.21
C THR A 60 -3.65 -9.43 3.44
N PRO A 61 -3.83 -8.66 4.53
CA PRO A 61 -3.20 -8.97 5.80
C PRO A 61 -3.67 -10.33 6.31
N ILE A 62 -2.71 -11.22 6.63
CA ILE A 62 -2.96 -12.60 7.08
C ILE A 62 -2.60 -12.78 8.56
N ILE A 63 -1.50 -12.15 8.97
CA ILE A 63 -1.00 -12.18 10.35
C ILE A 63 -1.19 -10.84 11.03
N GLU A 64 -1.43 -10.91 12.33
CA GLU A 64 -1.39 -9.76 13.22
C GLU A 64 0.02 -9.65 13.80
N PRO A 65 0.77 -8.56 13.52
CA PRO A 65 2.07 -8.31 14.15
C PRO A 65 1.98 -8.22 15.68
N LEU A 66 3.14 -8.17 16.34
CA LEU A 66 3.21 -8.09 17.79
C LEU A 66 2.71 -6.74 18.31
N GLU A 67 3.04 -5.66 17.61
CA GLU A 67 2.82 -4.27 18.03
C GLU A 67 1.71 -3.56 17.23
N MET A 68 1.02 -4.27 16.34
CA MET A 68 -0.04 -3.72 15.48
C MET A 68 -1.18 -4.72 15.32
N SER A 69 -2.41 -4.21 15.34
CA SER A 69 -3.61 -4.96 14.99
C SER A 69 -3.72 -5.20 13.48
N MET A 70 -4.59 -6.14 13.09
CA MET A 70 -4.95 -6.36 11.68
C MET A 70 -5.49 -5.11 10.99
N GLU A 71 -6.22 -4.28 11.74
CA GLU A 71 -6.79 -3.03 11.23
C GLU A 71 -5.67 -2.02 10.97
N GLU A 72 -4.74 -1.85 11.92
CA GLU A 72 -3.61 -0.95 11.77
C GLU A 72 -2.70 -1.35 10.60
N ILE A 73 -2.47 -2.64 10.34
CA ILE A 73 -1.73 -3.07 9.14
C ILE A 73 -2.49 -2.76 7.85
N THR A 74 -3.81 -2.89 7.87
CA THR A 74 -4.65 -2.51 6.73
C THR A 74 -4.56 -1.00 6.46
N GLN A 75 -4.58 -0.18 7.52
CA GLN A 75 -4.41 1.27 7.44
C GLN A 75 -2.99 1.65 6.99
N ALA A 76 -1.96 0.99 7.51
CA ALA A 76 -0.57 1.19 7.13
C ALA A 76 -0.34 0.91 5.64
N LEU A 77 -0.93 -0.16 5.11
CA LEU A 77 -0.90 -0.46 3.67
C LEU A 77 -1.47 0.69 2.83
N GLY A 78 -2.64 1.22 3.23
CA GLY A 78 -3.26 2.37 2.59
C GLY A 78 -2.37 3.62 2.67
N LYS A 79 -1.80 3.90 3.84
CA LYS A 79 -0.89 5.02 4.07
C LYS A 79 0.35 4.94 3.16
N CYS A 80 0.95 3.75 3.00
CA CYS A 80 2.10 3.56 2.12
C CYS A 80 1.81 3.97 0.68
N TYR A 81 0.71 3.45 0.12
CA TYR A 81 0.31 3.79 -1.24
C TYR A 81 -0.03 5.28 -1.38
N MET A 82 -0.79 5.83 -0.43
CA MET A 82 -1.23 7.22 -0.50
C MET A 82 -0.06 8.19 -0.45
N GLN A 83 0.85 8.04 0.49
CA GLN A 83 1.94 9.00 0.65
C GLN A 83 2.93 8.91 -0.51
N PHE A 84 3.26 7.70 -0.97
CA PHE A 84 4.14 7.52 -2.12
C PHE A 84 3.53 8.10 -3.40
N TYR A 85 2.30 7.71 -3.74
CA TYR A 85 1.67 8.12 -4.99
C TYR A 85 1.26 9.60 -4.98
N SER A 86 0.87 10.17 -3.85
CA SER A 86 0.63 11.62 -3.75
C SER A 86 1.90 12.43 -4.02
N ASN A 87 3.06 11.95 -3.57
CA ASN A 87 4.35 12.58 -3.86
C ASN A 87 4.72 12.43 -5.35
N LYS A 88 4.51 11.23 -5.92
CA LYS A 88 4.82 10.92 -7.32
C LYS A 88 3.88 11.62 -8.33
N ALA A 89 2.67 12.01 -7.93
CA ALA A 89 1.65 12.57 -8.82
C ALA A 89 2.13 13.83 -9.55
N GLN A 90 2.87 14.72 -8.89
CA GLN A 90 3.40 15.93 -9.52
C GLN A 90 4.38 15.61 -10.65
N GLU A 91 5.26 14.62 -10.44
CA GLU A 91 6.19 14.15 -11.45
C GLU A 91 5.44 13.55 -12.64
N ILE A 92 4.44 12.70 -12.39
CA ILE A 92 3.64 12.05 -13.46
C ILE A 92 2.92 13.09 -14.32
N VAL A 93 2.34 14.13 -13.69
CA VAL A 93 1.63 15.19 -14.40
C VAL A 93 2.57 16.03 -15.26
N ALA A 94 3.79 16.26 -14.79
CA ALA A 94 4.82 17.01 -15.51
C ALA A 94 5.46 16.25 -16.68
N LEU A 95 5.26 14.93 -16.78
CA LEU A 95 5.74 14.16 -17.94
C LEU A 95 5.04 14.63 -19.23
N GLU A 96 5.77 14.55 -20.35
CA GLU A 96 5.17 14.71 -21.66
C GLU A 96 4.12 13.62 -21.93
N ASP A 97 3.14 13.91 -22.78
CA ASP A 97 2.14 12.92 -23.15
C ASP A 97 2.74 11.80 -24.01
N GLY A 98 2.99 10.66 -23.37
CA GLY A 98 3.60 9.49 -23.98
C GLY A 98 3.18 8.20 -23.27
N PHE A 99 3.75 7.08 -23.71
CA PHE A 99 3.46 5.77 -23.13
C PHE A 99 3.70 5.74 -21.62
N LYS A 100 4.84 6.26 -21.16
CA LYS A 100 5.21 6.27 -19.74
C LYS A 100 4.17 7.00 -18.88
N ARG A 101 3.77 8.22 -19.27
CA ARG A 101 2.75 9.01 -18.55
C ARG A 101 1.41 8.29 -18.50
N ARG A 102 0.91 7.78 -19.64
CA ARG A 102 -0.37 7.07 -19.70
C ARG A 102 -0.36 5.78 -18.88
N TYR A 103 0.75 5.04 -18.92
CA TYR A 103 0.94 3.84 -18.12
C TYR A 103 0.94 4.15 -16.62
N MET A 104 1.72 5.13 -16.18
CA MET A 104 1.79 5.53 -14.78
C MET A 104 0.45 6.07 -14.27
N LEU A 105 -0.28 6.85 -15.07
CA LEU A 105 -1.63 7.31 -14.73
C LEU A 105 -2.62 6.13 -14.60
N SER A 106 -2.50 5.11 -15.44
CA SER A 106 -3.34 3.90 -15.38
C SER A 106 -3.06 3.11 -14.09
N VAL A 107 -1.78 2.97 -13.72
CA VAL A 107 -1.37 2.31 -12.47
C VAL A 107 -1.83 3.12 -11.26
N PHE A 108 -1.64 4.44 -11.28
CA PHE A 108 -2.10 5.33 -10.21
C PHE A 108 -3.61 5.22 -10.00
N LYS A 109 -4.40 5.23 -11.09
CA LYS A 109 -5.85 5.01 -11.06
C LYS A 109 -6.23 3.66 -10.45
N LEU A 110 -5.52 2.59 -10.81
CA LEU A 110 -5.75 1.26 -10.24
C LEU A 110 -5.46 1.23 -8.74
N MET A 111 -4.33 1.78 -8.32
CA MET A 111 -3.92 1.82 -6.92
C MET A 111 -4.90 2.63 -6.06
N MET A 112 -5.37 3.77 -6.58
CA MET A 112 -6.40 4.56 -5.92
C MET A 112 -7.76 3.85 -5.88
N LYS A 113 -8.14 3.10 -6.90
CA LYS A 113 -9.39 2.33 -6.91
C LYS A 113 -9.39 1.22 -5.86
N ASP A 114 -8.30 0.45 -5.78
CA ASP A 114 -8.24 -0.75 -4.94
C ASP A 114 -8.06 -0.43 -3.45
N HIS A 115 -7.46 0.72 -3.14
CA HIS A 115 -7.25 1.14 -1.76
C HIS A 115 -8.26 2.22 -1.34
N GLY A 116 -8.88 2.93 -2.30
CA GLY A 116 -9.70 4.14 -2.14
C GLY A 116 -10.79 4.10 -1.08
N ASP A 117 -11.45 2.97 -0.89
CA ASP A 117 -12.55 2.86 0.08
C ASP A 117 -12.04 2.76 1.53
N LYS A 118 -10.75 2.43 1.73
CA LYS A 118 -10.09 2.45 3.06
C LYS A 118 -9.66 3.88 3.44
N PHE A 119 -10.09 4.91 2.70
CA PHE A 119 -9.60 6.28 2.76
C PHE A 119 -10.45 7.22 3.62
N ASP A 120 -11.61 6.79 4.13
CA ASP A 120 -12.40 7.57 5.10
C ASP A 120 -11.79 7.51 6.52
N PHE A 121 -10.46 7.58 6.61
CA PHE A 121 -9.77 7.84 7.86
C PHE A 121 -9.86 9.33 8.17
N ALA A 122 -10.72 9.66 9.13
CA ALA A 122 -11.00 11.01 9.58
C ALA A 122 -9.74 11.87 9.74
N GLY A 123 -9.67 12.99 8.99
CA GLY A 123 -8.92 14.17 9.43
C GLY A 123 -7.62 14.54 8.70
N SER A 124 -7.26 13.94 7.57
CA SER A 124 -6.16 14.47 6.74
C SER A 124 -6.70 15.50 5.74
N ALA A 125 -6.63 16.78 6.11
CA ALA A 125 -6.88 17.91 5.22
C ALA A 125 -5.80 17.99 4.12
N MET A 126 -5.89 17.11 3.12
CA MET A 126 -5.14 17.23 1.87
C MET A 126 -6.08 17.78 0.80
N PRO A 127 -5.79 18.92 0.17
CA PRO A 127 -6.60 19.45 -0.92
C PRO A 127 -6.46 18.50 -2.11
N MET A 128 -7.43 17.59 -2.25
CA MET A 128 -7.62 16.73 -3.41
C MET A 128 -8.00 17.60 -4.61
N HIS A 129 -7.01 18.17 -5.28
CA HIS A 129 -7.21 18.90 -6.54
C HIS A 129 -7.47 17.96 -7.73
N PHE A 130 -7.45 16.64 -7.51
CA PHE A 130 -7.62 15.62 -8.54
C PHE A 130 -8.85 14.78 -8.21
N THR A 131 -10.00 15.14 -8.79
CA THR A 131 -11.24 14.37 -8.68
C THR A 131 -11.16 13.13 -9.56
N THR A 132 -11.75 12.03 -9.10
CA THR A 132 -11.90 10.74 -9.81
C THR A 132 -12.51 10.89 -11.22
N ASP A 133 -13.22 11.99 -11.47
CA ASP A 133 -13.78 12.33 -12.78
C ASP A 133 -12.73 12.68 -13.85
N SER A 134 -11.56 13.20 -13.47
CA SER A 134 -10.45 13.51 -14.39
C SER A 134 -9.80 12.26 -14.99
N LEU A 135 -10.12 11.07 -14.47
CA LEU A 135 -9.63 9.79 -14.94
C LEU A 135 -10.63 9.07 -15.86
N LYS A 136 -11.82 9.61 -16.12
CA LYS A 136 -12.82 8.96 -17.00
C LYS A 136 -12.44 8.98 -18.48
N SER A 137 -11.50 9.83 -18.89
CA SER A 137 -11.08 9.98 -20.30
C SER A 137 -9.81 9.21 -20.68
N TYR A 138 -9.29 8.35 -19.79
CA TYR A 138 -8.14 7.48 -20.03
C TYR A 138 -8.47 6.03 -19.63
#